data_AF-A7A666-F1
#
_entry.id   AF-A7A666-F1
#
_cell.length_a   1.000
_cell.length_b   1.000
_cell.length_c   1.000
_cell.angle_alpha   90.00
_cell.angle_beta   90.00
_cell.angle_gamma   90.00
#
_symmetry.space_group_name_H-M   'P 1'
#
loop_
_entity.id
_entity.type
_entity.pdbx_description
1 polymer ?
#
loop_
_entity_poly.entity_id
_entity_poly.type
_entity_poly.pdbx_seq_one_letter_code
_entity_poly.pdbx_strand_id
1 'polypeptide(L)' 'MAVVMIRIGLTGGIAAGKSTVATHLRELGATLVDYDVLARKVVEPGSVGLQRIVELSGRMR' A
#
# COMPACT_ATOMS: atom_id res chain seq x y z
N MET A 1 -6.20 -22.87 -18.75
CA MET A 1 -5.23 -23.15 -17.67
C MET A 1 -5.42 -22.10 -16.58
N ALA A 2 -5.55 -22.51 -15.32
CA ALA A 2 -5.59 -21.55 -14.21
C ALA A 2 -4.15 -21.13 -13.88
N VAL A 3 -3.88 -19.83 -13.88
CA VAL A 3 -2.61 -19.30 -13.39
C VAL A 3 -2.70 -19.25 -11.87
N VAL A 4 -1.84 -20.02 -11.19
CA VAL A 4 -1.71 -19.93 -9.73
C VAL A 4 -0.78 -18.77 -9.41
N MET A 5 -1.32 -17.74 -8.75
CA MET A 5 -0.54 -16.60 -8.27
C MET A 5 -0.28 -16.74 -6.77
N ILE A 6 0.99 -16.83 -6.38
CA ILE A 6 1.40 -16.83 -4.98
C ILE A 6 1.40 -15.40 -4.44
N ARG A 7 0.80 -15.19 -3.27
CA ARG A 7 0.80 -13.90 -2.56
C ARG A 7 1.62 -14.02 -1.29
N ILE A 8 2.56 -13.09 -1.09
CA ILE A 8 3.48 -13.08 0.05
C ILE A 8 3.30 -11.75 0.79
N GLY A 9 3.07 -11.79 2.10
CA GLY A 9 3.05 -10.61 2.96
C GLY A 9 4.46 -10.26 3.44
N LEU A 10 4.92 -9.05 3.16
CA LEU A 10 6.20 -8.52 3.65
C LEU A 10 5.94 -7.52 4.78
N THR A 11 6.38 -7.85 5.99
CA THR A 11 6.23 -7.03 7.20
C THR A 11 7.52 -7.02 8.02
N GLY A 12 7.55 -6.25 9.11
CA GLY A 12 8.72 -6.03 9.95
C GLY A 12 8.68 -4.67 10.65
N GLY A 13 9.51 -4.50 11.66
CA GLY A 13 9.60 -3.27 12.46
C GLY A 13 10.07 -2.03 11.67
N ILE A 14 10.03 -0.87 12.31
CA ILE A 14 10.58 0.38 11.77
C ILE A 14 12.08 0.16 11.48
N ALA A 15 12.55 0.69 10.34
CA ALA A 15 13.95 0.54 9.87
C ALA A 15 14.46 -0.90 9.66
N ALA A 16 13.59 -1.93 9.66
CA ALA A 16 13.99 -3.33 9.45
C ALA A 16 14.39 -3.68 8.00
N GLY A 17 14.54 -2.71 7.10
CA GLY A 17 14.95 -2.96 5.71
C GLY A 17 13.86 -3.53 4.78
N LYS A 18 12.57 -3.44 5.14
CA LYS A 18 11.45 -3.93 4.31
C LYS A 18 11.49 -3.39 2.87
N SER A 19 11.73 -2.08 2.70
CA SER A 19 11.80 -1.46 1.38
C SER A 19 12.94 -2.03 0.53
N THR A 20 14.06 -2.42 1.16
CA THR A 20 15.18 -3.09 0.49
C THR A 20 14.76 -4.48 -0.01
N VAL A 21 14.12 -5.28 0.85
CA VAL A 21 13.62 -6.61 0.48
C VAL A 21 12.54 -6.52 -0.61
N ALA A 22 11.61 -5.58 -0.50
CA ALA A 22 10.58 -5.33 -1.50
C ALA A 22 11.17 -4.98 -2.87
N THR A 23 12.20 -4.12 -2.88
CA THR A 23 12.92 -3.73 -4.10
C THR A 23 13.60 -4.93 -4.72
N HIS A 24 14.28 -5.74 -3.92
CA HIS A 24 14.97 -6.93 -4.42
C HIS A 24 14.00 -7.97 -5.00
N LEU A 25 12.86 -8.22 -4.32
CA LEU A 25 11.82 -9.12 -4.85
C LEU A 25 11.27 -8.62 -6.19
N ARG A 26 11.09 -7.30 -6.33
CA ARG A 26 10.65 -6.68 -7.58
C ARG A 26 11.68 -6.86 -8.71
N GLU A 27 12.98 -6.70 -8.41
CA GLU A 27 14.07 -6.95 -9.36
C GLU A 27 14.11 -8.42 -9.83
N LEU A 28 13.70 -9.35 -8.96
CA LEU A 28 13.55 -10.77 -9.29
C LEU A 28 12.24 -11.09 -10.05
N GLY A 29 11.44 -10.08 -10.40
CA GLY A 29 10.22 -10.23 -11.19
C GLY A 29 8.92 -10.32 -10.38
N ALA A 30 8.97 -10.17 -9.06
CA ALA A 30 7.75 -10.11 -8.26
C ALA A 30 6.96 -8.81 -8.54
N THR A 31 5.64 -8.92 -8.59
CA THR A 31 4.78 -7.73 -8.58
C THR A 31 4.68 -7.21 -7.15
N LEU A 32 5.14 -5.97 -6.92
CA LEU A 32 5.04 -5.31 -5.63
C LEU A 32 3.67 -4.63 -5.48
N VAL A 33 2.95 -4.99 -4.41
CA VAL A 33 1.74 -4.29 -3.96
C VAL A 33 2.11 -3.51 -2.70
N ASP A 34 2.34 -2.21 -2.84
CA ASP A 34 2.75 -1.33 -1.74
C ASP A 34 1.52 -0.71 -1.06
N TYR A 35 1.26 -1.13 0.17
CA TYR A 35 0.10 -0.67 0.95
C TYR A 35 0.23 0.77 1.44
N ASP A 36 1.44 1.29 1.67
CA ASP A 36 1.63 2.68 2.09
C ASP A 36 1.30 3.63 0.94
N VAL A 37 1.69 3.27 -0.28
CA VAL A 37 1.32 4.01 -1.49
C VAL A 37 -0.18 3.95 -1.72
N LEU A 38 -0.79 2.77 -1.61
CA LEU A 38 -2.23 2.61 -1.79
C LEU A 38 -3.03 3.39 -0.74
N ALA A 39 -2.59 3.37 0.53
CA ALA A 39 -3.23 4.11 1.61
C ALA A 39 -3.24 5.63 1.34
N ARG A 40 -2.17 6.18 0.77
CA ARG A 40 -2.12 7.59 0.34
C ARG A 40 -3.06 7.86 -0.84
N LYS A 41 -3.06 6.98 -1.85
CA LYS A 41 -3.91 7.13 -3.05
C LYS A 41 -5.40 7.16 -2.73
N VAL A 42 -5.86 6.28 -1.84
CA VAL A 42 -7.29 6.21 -1.51
C VAL A 42 -7.81 7.43 -0.73
N VAL A 43 -6.92 8.30 -0.26
CA VAL A 43 -7.24 9.56 0.43
C VAL A 43 -6.73 10.80 -0.32
N GLU A 44 -6.36 10.68 -1.59
CA GLU A 44 -5.99 11.84 -2.42
C GLU A 44 -7.16 12.86 -2.50
N PRO A 45 -6.87 14.15 -2.72
CA PRO A 45 -7.90 15.16 -2.91
C PRO A 45 -8.95 14.74 -3.95
N GLY A 46 -10.24 14.85 -3.58
CA GLY A 46 -11.36 14.43 -4.43
C GLY A 46 -11.73 12.95 -4.34
N SER A 47 -10.94 12.12 -3.66
CA SER A 47 -11.27 10.71 -3.45
C SER A 47 -12.48 10.51 -2.51
N VAL A 48 -13.20 9.41 -2.73
CA VAL A 48 -14.28 8.97 -1.83
C VAL A 48 -13.76 8.69 -0.42
N GLY A 49 -12.53 8.17 -0.30
CA GLY A 49 -11.91 7.90 1.00
C GLY A 49 -11.70 9.17 1.80
N LEU A 50 -11.17 10.23 1.17
CA LEU A 50 -11.00 11.53 1.85
C LEU A 50 -12.34 12.15 2.25
N GLN A 51 -13.35 12.11 1.37
CA GLN A 51 -14.69 12.64 1.65
C GLN A 51 -15.29 12.00 2.91
N ARG A 52 -15.24 10.66 3.01
CA ARG A 52 -15.74 9.91 4.18
C ARG A 52 -14.98 10.23 5.46
N ILE A 53 -13.66 10.40 5.39
CA ILE A 53 -12.86 10.79 6.56
C ILE A 53 -13.30 12.17 7.06
N VAL A 54 -13.47 13.14 6.15
CA VAL A 54 -13.91 14.50 6.51
C VAL A 54 -15.32 14.54 7.10
N GLU A 55 -16.24 13.72 6.58
CA GLU A 55 -17.60 13.57 7.12
C GLU A 55 -17.60 13.05 8.56
N LEU A 56 -16.75 12.07 8.87
CA LEU A 56 -16.68 11.43 10.18
C LEU A 56 -15.88 12.25 11.21
N SER A 57 -14.77 12.87 10.79
CA SER A 57 -13.85 13.55 11.70
C SER A 57 -14.22 15.00 12.00
N GLY A 58 -15.22 15.56 11.30
CA GLY A 58 -15.42 17.00 11.19
C GLY A 58 -14.31 17.62 10.35
N ARG A 59 -14.59 18.70 9.62
CA ARG A 59 -13.61 19.36 8.73
C ARG A 59 -12.26 19.53 9.45
N MET A 60 -11.22 18.82 8.98
CA MET A 60 -9.84 19.24 9.23
C MET A 60 -9.70 20.64 8.63
N ARG A 61 -9.64 21.64 9.51
CA ARG A 61 -9.27 22.99 9.12
C ARG A 61 -7.81 23.02 8.69
#